data_AF-A0A9X1H915-F1
#
_entry.id   AF-A0A9X1H915-F1
#
_cell.length_a   1.000
_cell.length_b   1.000
_cell.length_c   1.000
_cell.angle_alpha   90.00
_cell.angle_beta   90.00
_cell.angle_gamma   90.00
#
_symmetry.space_group_name_H-M   'P 1'
#
loop_
_entity.id
_entity.type
_entity.pdbx_description
1 polymer ?
#
loop_
_entity_poly.entity_id
_entity_poly.type
_entity_poly.pdbx_seq_one_letter_code
_entity_poly.pdbx_strand_id
1 'polypeptide(L)' 'MENDFVYGMKVSLDNEFGVVIREKSDDSNLIGVICWDSPQKNNTEDWRGQFGTFIRIGGKILDSEYVFQFINDDGSFKNS' A
#
# COMPACT_ATOMS: atom_id res chain seq x y z
N MET A 1 6.52 -11.96 -15.77
CA MET A 1 5.99 -10.62 -15.47
C MET A 1 5.60 -10.64 -14.00
N GLU A 2 6.53 -10.29 -13.11
CA GLU A 2 6.30 -10.31 -11.65
C GLU A 2 7.09 -9.17 -10.97
N ASN A 3 6.97 -7.93 -11.47
CA ASN A 3 7.78 -6.80 -10.98
C ASN A 3 6.96 -5.51 -10.82
N ASP A 4 5.71 -5.60 -10.39
CA ASP A 4 4.93 -4.39 -10.13
C ASP A 4 3.99 -4.55 -8.93
N PHE A 5 3.58 -3.42 -8.38
CA PHE A 5 2.55 -3.39 -7.36
C PHE A 5 1.21 -3.88 -7.93
N VAL A 6 0.43 -4.54 -7.09
CA VAL A 6 -0.92 -5.01 -7.41
C VAL A 6 -1.87 -4.41 -6.37
N TYR A 7 -3.06 -3.98 -6.80
CA TYR A 7 -4.08 -3.49 -5.89
C TYR A 7 -4.41 -4.53 -4.80
N GLY A 8 -4.51 -4.08 -3.55
CA GLY A 8 -4.75 -4.95 -2.39
C GLY A 8 -3.49 -5.66 -1.88
N MET A 9 -2.33 -5.48 -2.51
CA MET A 9 -1.07 -6.01 -2.01
C MET A 9 -0.75 -5.36 -0.65
N LYS A 10 -0.63 -6.20 0.38
CA LYS A 10 -0.19 -5.79 1.72
C LYS A 10 1.33 -5.76 1.73
N VAL A 11 1.91 -4.68 2.22
CA VAL A 11 3.35 -4.42 2.17
C VAL A 11 3.88 -3.83 3.47
N SER A 12 5.18 -3.98 3.71
CA SER A 12 5.86 -3.29 4.81
C SER A 12 7.19 -2.72 4.37
N LEU A 13 7.59 -1.59 4.95
CA LEU A 13 8.90 -0.96 4.79
C LEU A 13 9.28 -0.29 6.11
N ASP A 14 10.51 -0.47 6.60
CA ASP A 14 11.01 0.18 7.83
C ASP A 14 10.08 0.09 9.06
N ASN A 15 9.39 -1.05 9.22
CA ASN A 15 8.38 -1.34 10.25
C ASN A 15 7.06 -0.58 10.12
N GLU A 16 6.83 0.11 9.00
CA GLU A 16 5.53 0.58 8.59
C GLU A 16 4.82 -0.49 7.76
N PHE A 17 3.49 -0.53 7.86
CA PHE A 17 2.65 -1.53 7.20
C PHE A 17 1.61 -0.79 6.36
N GLY A 18 1.33 -1.25 5.16
CA GLY A 18 0.37 -0.57 4.28
C GLY A 18 -0.22 -1.48 3.23
N VAL A 19 -1.19 -0.94 2.49
CA VAL A 19 -1.86 -1.63 1.39
C VAL A 19 -1.80 -0.80 0.12
N VAL A 20 -1.55 -1.45 -1.01
CA VAL A 20 -1.58 -0.80 -2.32
C VAL A 20 -3.02 -0.50 -2.70
N ILE A 21 -3.32 0.78 -2.91
CA ILE A 21 -4.62 1.27 -3.34
C ILE A 21 -4.59 1.77 -4.78
N ARG A 22 -5.78 2.00 -5.34
CA ARG A 22 -5.96 2.74 -6.59
C ARG A 22 -6.24 4.20 -6.26
N GLU A 23 -5.63 5.11 -7.00
CA GLU A 23 -6.01 6.52 -6.94
C GLU A 23 -7.41 6.66 -7.58
N LYS A 24 -8.38 7.20 -6.84
CA LYS A 24 -9.77 7.36 -7.33
C LYS A 24 -9.94 8.51 -8.31
N SER A 25 -8.96 9.43 -8.40
CA SER A 25 -9.08 10.71 -9.10
C SER A 25 -8.61 10.71 -10.55
N ASP A 26 -7.90 9.68 -11.01
CA ASP A 26 -7.40 9.65 -12.37
C ASP A 26 -8.06 8.54 -13.21
N ASP A 27 -8.50 8.90 -14.41
CA ASP A 27 -8.88 7.98 -15.51
C ASP A 27 -7.76 6.99 -15.88
N SER A 28 -6.56 7.19 -15.32
CA SER A 28 -5.45 6.27 -15.42
C SER A 28 -5.54 5.25 -14.27
N ASN A 29 -5.77 3.98 -14.60
CA ASN A 29 -5.75 2.84 -13.66
C ASN A 29 -4.32 2.58 -13.09
N LEU A 30 -3.60 3.62 -12.67
CA LEU A 30 -2.26 3.53 -12.15
C LEU A 30 -2.28 2.87 -10.77
N ILE A 31 -1.41 1.89 -10.59
CA ILE A 31 -1.27 1.09 -9.38
C ILE A 31 0.11 1.36 -8.79
N GLY A 32 0.19 1.47 -7.46
CA GLY A 32 1.43 1.74 -6.75
C GLY A 32 1.33 2.87 -5.73
N VAL A 33 0.14 3.41 -5.45
CA VAL A 33 -0.04 4.24 -4.25
C VAL A 33 -0.20 3.32 -3.05
N ILE A 34 0.58 3.52 -2.00
CA ILE A 34 0.49 2.77 -0.75
C ILE A 34 -0.27 3.62 0.27
N CYS A 35 -1.31 3.06 0.89
CA CYS A 35 -1.94 3.61 2.07
C CYS A 35 -1.35 2.95 3.31
N TRP A 36 -0.66 3.72 4.14
CA TRP A 36 0.01 3.26 5.34
C TRP A 36 -0.95 3.18 6.53
N ASP A 37 -0.83 2.10 7.30
CA ASP A 37 -1.58 1.79 8.50
C ASP A 37 -1.13 2.68 9.66
N SER A 38 -1.70 3.86 9.73
CA SER A 38 -1.35 4.91 10.69
C SER A 38 -2.62 5.51 11.30
N PRO A 39 -2.58 6.00 12.55
CA PRO A 39 -3.68 6.77 13.13
C PRO A 39 -3.96 8.09 12.39
N GLN A 40 -3.02 8.57 11.57
CA GLN A 40 -3.20 9.76 10.75
C GLN A 40 -4.01 9.45 9.49
N LYS A 41 -5.09 10.21 9.27
CA LYS A 41 -5.90 10.09 8.04
C LYS A 41 -5.08 10.45 6.80
N ASN A 42 -5.36 9.77 5.69
CA ASN A 42 -4.77 9.99 4.38
C ASN A 42 -3.24 9.87 4.36
N ASN A 43 -2.67 8.95 5.16
CA ASN A 43 -1.25 8.63 5.09
C ASN A 43 -0.98 7.78 3.85
N THR A 44 -0.84 8.43 2.69
CA THR A 44 -0.60 7.76 1.40
C THR A 44 0.69 8.23 0.78
N GLU A 45 1.41 7.32 0.15
CA GLU A 45 2.63 7.63 -0.60
C GLU A 45 2.59 7.04 -2.01
N ASP A 46 3.13 7.78 -2.97
CA ASP A 46 3.19 7.37 -4.37
C ASP A 46 4.46 6.55 -4.66
N TRP A 47 4.27 5.27 -4.93
CA TRP A 47 5.30 4.32 -5.32
C TRP A 47 5.09 3.77 -6.74
N ARG A 48 4.31 4.46 -7.58
CA ARG A 48 4.04 4.05 -8.96
C ARG A 48 5.34 3.89 -9.76
N GLY A 49 5.52 2.72 -10.39
CA GLY A 49 6.73 2.39 -11.13
C GLY A 49 7.99 2.21 -10.27
N GLN A 50 7.87 2.23 -8.94
CA GLN A 50 8.99 2.12 -7.99
C GLN A 50 9.06 0.76 -7.28
N PHE A 51 8.34 -0.27 -7.75
CA PHE A 51 8.34 -1.60 -7.12
C PHE A 51 9.75 -2.17 -6.92
N GLY A 52 10.61 -2.09 -7.95
CA GLY A 52 12.00 -2.54 -7.83
C GLY A 52 12.83 -1.75 -6.82
N THR A 53 12.56 -0.45 -6.68
CA THR A 53 13.18 0.38 -5.63
C THR A 53 12.67 -0.03 -4.26
N PHE A 54 11.36 -0.21 -4.10
CA PHE A 54 10.71 -0.62 -2.85
C PHE A 54 11.32 -1.92 -2.30
N ILE A 55 11.42 -2.96 -3.14
CA ILE A 55 12.05 -4.23 -2.73
C ILE A 55 13.54 -4.03 -2.40
N ARG A 56 14.28 -3.25 -3.22
CA ARG A 56 15.72 -3.02 -3.02
C ARG A 56 16.04 -2.36 -1.68
N ILE A 57 15.16 -1.49 -1.18
CA ILE A 57 15.37 -0.81 0.11
C ILE A 57 14.84 -1.61 1.31
N GLY A 58 14.38 -2.85 1.10
CA GLY A 58 13.92 -3.73 2.18
C GLY A 58 12.41 -3.81 2.33
N GLY A 59 11.66 -3.26 1.38
CA GLY A 59 10.22 -3.45 1.27
C GLY A 59 9.85 -4.92 1.11
N LYS A 60 8.77 -5.35 1.76
CA LYS A 60 8.31 -6.74 1.78
C LYS A 60 6.84 -6.81 1.42
N ILE A 61 6.44 -7.94 0.84
CA ILE A 61 5.03 -8.31 0.70
C ILE A 61 4.63 -9.08 1.95
N LEU A 62 3.49 -8.71 2.53
CA LEU A 62 2.94 -9.32 3.73
C LEU A 62 1.98 -10.46 3.38
N ASP A 63 1.67 -11.26 4.40
CA ASP A 63 0.63 -12.28 4.32
C ASP A 63 -0.74 -11.62 4.04
N SER A 64 -1.58 -12.28 3.22
CA SER A 64 -2.93 -11.78 2.91
C SER A 64 -3.82 -11.71 4.15
N GLU A 65 -3.54 -12.50 5.18
CA GLU A 65 -4.27 -12.52 6.44
C GLU A 65 -3.78 -11.45 7.43
N TYR A 66 -2.78 -10.64 7.07
CA TYR A 66 -2.33 -9.54 7.92
C TYR A 66 -3.48 -8.56 8.18
N VAL A 67 -3.78 -8.29 9.45
CA VAL A 67 -4.85 -7.38 9.87
C VAL A 67 -4.24 -6.04 10.29
N PHE A 68 -4.51 -5.01 9.49
CA PHE A 68 -4.16 -3.62 9.81
C PHE A 68 -4.91 -3.11 11.03
N GLN A 69 -4.31 -2.19 11.78
CA GLN A 69 -4.88 -1.62 12.99
C GLN A 69 -5.86 -0.49 12.71
N PHE A 70 -5.53 0.41 11.78
CA PHE A 70 -6.21 1.68 11.53
C PHE A 70 -6.92 1.73 10.17
N ILE A 71 -6.48 0.93 9.18
CA ILE A 71 -7.09 0.89 7.84
C ILE A 71 -7.72 -0.48 7.53
N ASN A 72 -8.61 -0.52 6.54
CA ASN A 72 -9.12 -1.75 5.92
C ASN A 72 -8.26 -2.15 4.72
N ASP A 73 -8.53 -3.33 4.16
CA ASP A 73 -7.79 -3.88 3.00
C ASP A 73 -7.98 -3.07 1.69
N ASP A 74 -8.92 -2.12 1.67
CA ASP A 74 -9.09 -1.17 0.57
C ASP A 74 -8.44 0.21 0.83
N GLY A 75 -7.74 0.36 1.96
CA GLY A 75 -7.12 1.61 2.43
C GLY A 75 -8.10 2.62 3.04
N SER A 76 -9.39 2.28 3.20
CA SER A 76 -10.31 3.11 3.96
C SER A 76 -9.98 3.07 5.45
N PHE A 77 -10.09 4.21 6.12
CA PHE A 77 -9.87 4.29 7.56
C PHE A 77 -10.97 3.52 8.30
N LYS A 78 -10.61 2.72 9.30
CA LYS A 78 -11.57 2.06 10.17
C LYS A 78 -12.29 3.13 10.99
N ASN A 79 -13.61 3.17 10.87
CA ASN A 79 -14.43 3.95 11.78
C ASN A 79 -14.43 3.23 13.13
N SER A 80 -13.59 3.71 14.05
CA SER A 80 -13.61 3.32 15.46
C SER A 80 -14.89 3.77 16.16
#